data_AF-A0A3E2CG34-F1
#
_entry.id   AF-A0A3E2CG34-F1
#
_cell.length_a   1.000
_cell.length_b   1.000
_cell.length_c   1.000
_cell.angle_alpha   90.00
_cell.angle_beta   90.00
_cell.angle_gamma   90.00
#
_symmetry.space_group_name_H-M   'P 1'
#
loop_
_entity.id
_entity.type
_entity.pdbx_description
1 polymer ?
#
loop_
_entity_poly.entity_id
_entity_poly.type
_entity_poly.pdbx_seq_one_letter_code
_entity_poly.pdbx_strand_id
1 'polypeptide(L)'
;MDYKHRSILDSLPNYKQGKPAPALDGIRAYKISSNENPFEPLESVKDAISNRALGVINRYPNMRGTEVVEELAKKFSVTPNEVVLGCGSTEVITQLVDLVAGPGDEVIYPWRSFEAYPIIVTGAGATSVKIPNRADGSHDVDAMIDAINERTRLVILNNPNNPTSAQLSDEDARKVLDAVPSDVLVLIDEAYVQFNNAKGTADGMQLYREYPNVVVAQTFSKAYGLAGLRIGYAIGAADVVDGMRKVAVPF
;
A
#
# COMPACT_ATOMS: atom_id res chain seq x y z
N MET A 1 7.80 8.11 -32.27
CA MET A 1 7.03 9.37 -32.30
C MET A 1 7.59 10.19 -31.17
N ASP A 2 8.19 11.34 -31.46
CA ASP A 2 8.69 12.23 -30.41
C ASP A 2 7.50 13.06 -29.93
N TYR A 3 7.07 12.80 -28.70
CA TYR A 3 6.05 13.60 -28.02
C TYR A 3 6.66 14.19 -26.75
N LYS A 4 6.09 15.29 -26.24
CA LYS A 4 6.58 15.89 -25.00
C LYS A 4 6.05 15.07 -23.80
N HIS A 5 6.95 14.56 -22.97
CA HIS A 5 6.63 13.91 -21.70
C HIS A 5 7.56 14.38 -20.57
N ARG A 6 7.25 14.02 -19.32
CA ARG A 6 8.12 14.32 -18.17
C ARG A 6 9.35 13.41 -18.24
N SER A 7 10.54 13.98 -18.36
CA SER A 7 11.81 13.26 -18.50
C SER A 7 12.12 12.34 -17.30
N ILE A 8 11.60 12.64 -16.12
CA ILE A 8 11.77 11.79 -14.93
C ILE A 8 11.23 10.37 -15.16
N LEU A 9 10.24 10.19 -16.05
CA LEU A 9 9.66 8.89 -16.37
C LEU A 9 10.61 7.99 -17.17
N ASP A 10 11.63 8.56 -17.84
CA ASP A 10 12.65 7.79 -18.55
C ASP A 10 13.57 7.01 -17.61
N SER A 11 13.57 7.36 -16.31
CA SER A 11 14.30 6.63 -15.27
C SER A 11 13.59 5.35 -14.80
N LEU A 12 12.32 5.16 -15.17
CA LEU A 12 11.53 3.99 -14.78
C LEU A 12 11.67 2.87 -15.81
N PRO A 13 11.86 1.62 -15.36
CA PRO A 13 11.76 0.48 -16.27
C PRO A 13 10.31 0.27 -16.70
N ASN A 14 10.11 -0.28 -17.90
CA ASN A 14 8.80 -0.77 -18.30
C ASN A 14 8.32 -1.85 -17.32
N TYR A 15 7.12 -1.66 -16.76
CA TYR A 15 6.50 -2.67 -15.92
C TYR A 15 6.26 -3.96 -16.71
N LYS A 16 6.70 -5.09 -16.15
CA LYS A 16 6.47 -6.42 -16.73
C LYS A 16 5.57 -7.22 -15.81
N GLN A 17 4.30 -7.34 -16.20
CA GLN A 17 3.36 -8.19 -15.48
C GLN A 17 3.82 -9.66 -15.51
N GLY A 18 3.64 -10.37 -14.39
CA GLY A 18 3.87 -11.81 -14.32
C GLY A 18 3.02 -12.55 -15.36
N LYS A 19 3.61 -13.52 -16.06
CA LYS A 19 2.92 -14.27 -17.12
C LYS A 19 1.76 -15.09 -16.54
N PRO A 20 0.64 -15.25 -17.25
CA PRO A 20 -0.38 -16.22 -16.88
C PRO A 20 0.22 -17.64 -16.88
N ALA A 21 -0.41 -18.55 -16.14
CA ALA A 21 -0.06 -19.96 -16.22
C ALA A 21 -0.24 -20.45 -17.67
N PRO A 22 0.74 -21.16 -18.26
CA PRO A 22 0.64 -21.61 -19.64
C PRO A 22 -0.48 -22.65 -19.79
N ALA A 23 -1.26 -22.54 -20.87
CA ALA A 23 -2.16 -23.62 -21.27
C ALA A 23 -1.33 -24.71 -21.96
N LEU A 24 -1.23 -25.87 -21.32
CA LEU A 24 -0.47 -27.04 -21.81
C LEU A 24 -1.42 -28.24 -21.87
N ASP A 25 -1.53 -28.88 -23.03
CA ASP A 25 -2.42 -30.02 -23.23
C ASP A 25 -2.12 -31.13 -22.22
N GLY A 26 -3.16 -31.56 -21.47
CA GLY A 26 -3.05 -32.60 -20.46
C GLY A 26 -2.30 -32.21 -19.17
N ILE A 27 -1.83 -30.96 -19.03
CA ILE A 27 -1.10 -30.48 -17.85
C ILE A 27 -1.87 -29.33 -17.18
N ARG A 28 -2.19 -29.50 -15.90
CA ARG A 28 -2.72 -28.41 -15.07
C ARG A 28 -1.57 -27.50 -14.63
N ALA A 29 -1.50 -26.30 -15.21
CA ALA A 29 -0.55 -25.28 -14.79
C ALA A 29 -1.12 -24.41 -13.67
N TYR A 30 -0.25 -23.97 -12.75
CA TYR A 30 -0.61 -23.11 -11.61
C TYR A 30 0.16 -21.79 -11.69
N LYS A 31 -0.54 -20.66 -11.46
CA LYS A 31 0.06 -19.33 -11.38
C LYS A 31 0.45 -19.05 -9.92
N ILE A 32 1.75 -18.89 -9.66
CA ILE A 32 2.30 -18.64 -8.31
C ILE A 32 3.22 -17.41 -8.26
N SER A 33 3.04 -16.45 -9.18
CA SER A 33 3.97 -15.33 -9.41
C SER A 33 3.43 -13.95 -9.02
N SER A 34 2.22 -13.86 -8.45
CA SER A 34 1.55 -12.59 -8.13
C SER A 34 1.08 -12.48 -6.68
N ASN A 35 1.47 -13.43 -5.83
CA ASN A 35 1.04 -13.54 -4.44
C ASN A 35 -0.50 -13.44 -4.30
N GLU A 36 -1.22 -14.07 -5.22
CA GLU A 36 -2.68 -14.21 -5.17
C GLU A 36 -3.04 -15.34 -4.19
N ASN A 37 -4.21 -15.25 -3.55
CA ASN A 37 -4.71 -16.37 -2.75
C ASN A 37 -4.97 -17.57 -3.68
N PRO A 38 -4.40 -18.76 -3.43
CA PRO A 38 -4.56 -19.91 -4.31
C PRO A 38 -5.94 -20.57 -4.20
N PHE A 39 -6.76 -20.19 -3.22
CA PHE A 39 -8.09 -20.72 -3.01
C PHE A 39 -9.16 -19.91 -3.77
N GLU A 40 -10.26 -20.58 -4.09
CA GLU A 40 -11.46 -19.94 -4.64
C GLU A 40 -12.02 -18.89 -3.65
N PRO A 41 -12.71 -17.85 -4.14
CA PRO A 41 -13.43 -16.92 -3.27
C PRO A 41 -14.43 -17.66 -2.37
N LEU A 42 -14.62 -17.14 -1.15
CA LEU A 42 -15.61 -17.67 -0.20
C LEU A 42 -17.01 -17.67 -0.83
N GLU A 43 -17.85 -18.64 -0.44
CA GLU A 43 -19.20 -18.76 -1.01
C GLU A 43 -20.05 -17.51 -0.77
N SER A 44 -19.92 -16.90 0.42
CA SER A 44 -20.57 -15.63 0.74
C SER A 44 -20.15 -14.47 -0.19
N VAL A 45 -18.91 -14.46 -0.68
CA VAL A 45 -18.43 -13.47 -1.65
C VAL A 45 -19.03 -13.75 -3.03
N LYS A 46 -19.04 -15.01 -3.46
CA LYS A 46 -19.67 -15.42 -4.73
C LYS A 46 -21.14 -15.03 -4.75
N ASP A 47 -21.86 -15.35 -3.68
CA ASP A 47 -23.28 -14.99 -3.51
C ASP A 47 -23.51 -13.48 -3.54
N ALA A 48 -22.68 -12.69 -2.85
CA ALA A 48 -22.78 -11.24 -2.87
C ALA A 48 -22.58 -10.67 -4.27
N ILE A 49 -21.59 -11.19 -5.02
CA ILE A 49 -21.34 -10.75 -6.40
C ILE A 49 -22.52 -11.14 -7.29
N SER A 50 -22.88 -12.43 -7.31
CA SER A 50 -23.90 -12.96 -8.22
C SER A 50 -25.28 -12.38 -7.97
N ASN A 51 -25.69 -12.25 -6.71
CA ASN A 51 -27.05 -11.86 -6.37
C ASN A 51 -27.25 -10.36 -6.16
N ARG A 52 -26.17 -9.59 -5.91
CA ARG A 52 -26.28 -8.14 -5.62
C ARG A 52 -25.52 -7.27 -6.61
N ALA A 53 -24.28 -7.61 -6.94
CA ALA A 53 -23.43 -6.73 -7.76
C ALA A 53 -23.72 -6.83 -9.26
N LEU A 54 -23.94 -8.04 -9.80
CA LEU A 54 -24.07 -8.26 -11.26
C LEU A 54 -25.20 -7.44 -11.89
N GLY A 55 -26.34 -7.31 -11.21
CA GLY A 55 -27.51 -6.59 -11.74
C GLY A 55 -27.34 -5.07 -11.85
N VAL A 56 -26.32 -4.50 -11.22
CA VAL A 56 -26.12 -3.04 -11.12
C VAL A 56 -24.73 -2.58 -11.57
N ILE A 57 -23.90 -3.49 -12.11
CA ILE A 57 -22.50 -3.23 -12.50
C ILE A 57 -22.35 -2.13 -13.56
N ASN A 58 -23.43 -1.77 -14.27
CA ASN A 58 -23.44 -0.68 -15.24
C ASN A 58 -23.53 0.72 -14.61
N ARG A 59 -23.58 0.83 -13.28
CA ARG A 59 -23.67 2.10 -12.54
C ARG A 59 -22.34 2.41 -11.87
N TYR A 60 -21.98 3.69 -11.83
CA TYR A 60 -20.88 4.15 -10.98
C TYR A 60 -21.17 3.86 -9.51
N PRO A 61 -20.17 3.43 -8.73
CA PRO A 61 -20.34 3.21 -7.31
C PRO A 61 -20.50 4.54 -6.55
N ASN A 62 -20.89 4.45 -5.29
CA ASN A 62 -20.69 5.56 -4.36
C ASN A 62 -19.18 5.80 -4.23
N MET A 63 -18.72 7.00 -4.59
CA MET A 63 -17.30 7.38 -4.58
C MET A 63 -16.62 7.15 -3.23
N ARG A 64 -17.33 7.30 -2.11
CA ARG A 64 -16.78 7.07 -0.77
C ARG A 64 -16.78 5.60 -0.36
N GLY A 65 -17.56 4.75 -1.02
CA GLY A 65 -17.79 3.37 -0.58
C GLY A 65 -18.30 3.32 0.87
N THR A 66 -19.25 4.20 1.23
CA THR A 66 -19.68 4.48 2.61
C THR A 66 -19.88 3.22 3.47
N GLU A 67 -20.55 2.20 2.95
CA GLU A 67 -20.79 0.95 3.70
C GLU A 67 -19.48 0.23 4.06
N VAL A 68 -18.52 0.15 3.15
CA VAL A 68 -17.21 -0.48 3.40
C VAL A 68 -16.41 0.36 4.39
N VAL A 69 -16.44 1.69 4.24
CA VAL A 69 -15.79 2.63 5.17
C VAL A 69 -16.34 2.47 6.59
N GLU A 70 -17.66 2.40 6.76
CA GLU A 70 -18.30 2.22 8.07
C GLU A 70 -17.91 0.88 8.71
N GLU A 71 -17.87 -0.21 7.94
CA GLU A 71 -17.47 -1.53 8.45
C GLU A 71 -15.98 -1.57 8.84
N LEU A 72 -15.11 -0.93 8.06
CA LEU A 72 -13.69 -0.78 8.40
C LEU A 72 -13.51 0.07 9.65
N ALA A 73 -14.22 1.20 9.74
CA ALA A 73 -14.18 2.09 10.89
C ALA A 73 -14.57 1.35 12.18
N LYS A 74 -15.68 0.60 12.15
CA LYS A 74 -16.09 -0.27 13.27
C LYS A 74 -15.03 -1.32 13.60
N LYS A 75 -14.52 -2.04 12.59
CA LYS A 75 -13.52 -3.10 12.77
C LYS A 75 -12.26 -2.61 13.49
N PHE A 76 -11.77 -1.44 13.12
CA PHE A 76 -10.54 -0.88 13.65
C PHE A 76 -10.75 0.08 14.82
N SER A 77 -12.01 0.33 15.21
CA SER A 77 -12.41 1.27 16.26
C SER A 77 -11.90 2.69 15.99
N VAL A 78 -12.08 3.16 14.75
CA VAL A 78 -11.81 4.52 14.28
C VAL A 78 -13.09 5.14 13.72
N THR A 79 -13.05 6.40 13.32
CA THR A 79 -14.18 7.08 12.68
C THR A 79 -14.17 6.90 11.16
N PRO A 80 -15.32 7.00 10.47
CA PRO A 80 -15.39 6.98 9.00
C PRO A 80 -14.51 8.03 8.30
N ASN A 81 -14.20 9.14 8.98
CA ASN A 81 -13.36 10.20 8.43
C ASN A 81 -11.87 9.84 8.46
N GLU A 82 -11.47 8.82 9.22
CA GLU A 82 -10.11 8.31 9.30
C GLU A 82 -9.86 7.17 8.31
N VAL A 83 -10.82 6.85 7.42
CA VAL A 83 -10.70 5.77 6.44
C VAL A 83 -10.84 6.31 5.01
N VAL A 84 -9.94 5.89 4.12
CA VAL A 84 -10.03 6.13 2.67
C VAL A 84 -9.90 4.82 1.90
N LEU A 85 -10.62 4.71 0.78
CA LEU A 85 -10.58 3.57 -0.11
C LEU A 85 -9.81 3.90 -1.39
N GLY A 86 -9.32 2.85 -2.05
CA GLY A 86 -8.78 2.93 -3.41
C GLY A 86 -8.83 1.57 -4.11
N CYS A 87 -8.49 1.56 -5.39
CA CYS A 87 -8.43 0.42 -6.31
C CYS A 87 -7.29 -0.56 -5.96
N GLY A 88 -7.34 -1.11 -4.74
CA GLY A 88 -6.23 -1.79 -4.08
C GLY A 88 -5.35 -0.82 -3.28
N SER A 89 -4.50 -1.35 -2.39
CA SER A 89 -3.60 -0.51 -1.59
C SER A 89 -2.63 0.29 -2.47
N THR A 90 -2.33 -0.16 -3.68
CA THR A 90 -1.54 0.60 -4.66
C THR A 90 -2.11 1.99 -4.92
N GLU A 91 -3.42 2.13 -5.18
CA GLU A 91 -4.01 3.45 -5.40
C GLU A 91 -3.99 4.29 -4.13
N VAL A 92 -4.27 3.68 -2.98
CA VAL A 92 -4.23 4.36 -1.69
C VAL A 92 -2.83 4.93 -1.40
N ILE A 93 -1.77 4.17 -1.71
CA ILE A 93 -0.38 4.62 -1.57
C ILE A 93 -0.08 5.73 -2.58
N THR A 94 -0.59 5.63 -3.81
CA THR A 94 -0.50 6.72 -4.79
C THR A 94 -1.15 8.00 -4.28
N GLN A 95 -2.38 7.92 -3.74
CA GLN A 95 -3.08 9.07 -3.17
C GLN A 95 -2.29 9.71 -2.02
N LEU A 96 -1.64 8.91 -1.17
CA LEU A 96 -0.80 9.42 -0.08
C LEU A 96 0.45 10.12 -0.63
N VAL A 97 1.13 9.54 -1.61
CA VAL A 97 2.33 10.14 -2.22
C VAL A 97 1.98 11.43 -2.96
N ASP A 98 0.92 11.41 -3.79
CA ASP A 98 0.45 12.60 -4.53
C ASP A 98 -0.04 13.73 -3.62
N LEU A 99 -0.47 13.40 -2.38
CA LEU A 99 -0.82 14.39 -1.37
C LEU A 99 0.41 15.13 -0.83
N VAL A 100 1.52 14.42 -0.57
CA VAL A 100 2.63 14.95 0.26
C VAL A 100 3.91 15.23 -0.49
N ALA A 101 4.12 14.66 -1.68
CA ALA A 101 5.41 14.73 -2.38
C ALA A 101 5.26 15.08 -3.86
N GLY A 102 6.16 15.93 -4.34
CA GLY A 102 6.29 16.27 -5.76
C GLY A 102 7.72 16.64 -6.15
N PRO A 103 7.92 17.44 -7.21
CA PRO A 103 9.25 17.87 -7.64
C PRO A 103 10.05 18.55 -6.52
N GLY A 104 11.21 17.98 -6.19
CA GLY A 104 12.09 18.49 -5.13
C GLY A 104 11.89 17.84 -3.76
N ASP A 105 10.83 17.04 -3.58
CA ASP A 105 10.60 16.28 -2.37
C ASP A 105 11.17 14.85 -2.47
N GLU A 106 11.38 14.23 -1.31
CA GLU A 106 11.94 12.89 -1.15
C GLU A 106 10.99 11.96 -0.41
N VAL A 107 10.91 10.71 -0.88
CA VAL A 107 10.21 9.60 -0.22
C VAL A 107 11.21 8.49 0.07
N ILE A 108 11.36 8.15 1.35
CA ILE A 108 12.32 7.16 1.84
C ILE A 108 11.63 5.82 2.03
N TYR A 109 12.23 4.72 1.55
CA TYR A 109 11.68 3.38 1.72
C TYR A 109 12.75 2.28 1.60
N PRO A 110 12.53 1.08 2.18
CA PRO A 110 13.45 -0.05 2.07
C PRO A 110 13.55 -0.58 0.64
N TRP A 111 14.71 -1.12 0.27
CA TRP A 111 14.96 -1.62 -1.08
C TRP A 111 15.88 -2.86 -1.08
N ARG A 112 15.51 -3.99 -1.68
CA ARG A 112 14.30 -4.24 -2.48
C ARG A 112 13.06 -4.39 -1.62
N SER A 113 12.01 -3.68 -2.00
CA SER A 113 10.68 -3.77 -1.40
C SER A 113 9.64 -3.76 -2.53
N PHE A 114 8.39 -3.37 -2.24
CA PHE A 114 7.31 -3.43 -3.21
C PHE A 114 7.65 -2.63 -4.47
N GLU A 115 7.68 -3.32 -5.61
CA GLU A 115 8.11 -2.79 -6.92
C GLU A 115 7.32 -1.54 -7.37
N ALA A 116 6.12 -1.30 -6.82
CA ALA A 116 5.33 -0.12 -7.14
C ALA A 116 5.86 1.17 -6.50
N TYR A 117 6.58 1.14 -5.38
CA TYR A 117 7.07 2.36 -4.72
C TYR A 117 7.87 3.28 -5.66
N PRO A 118 8.91 2.81 -6.39
CA PRO A 118 9.61 3.68 -7.33
C PRO A 118 8.70 4.24 -8.42
N ILE A 119 7.74 3.46 -8.91
CA ILE A 119 6.83 3.89 -9.97
C ILE A 119 5.92 5.00 -9.45
N ILE A 120 5.35 4.83 -8.26
CA ILE A 120 4.44 5.80 -7.62
C ILE A 120 5.19 7.10 -7.31
N VAL A 121 6.33 7.01 -6.60
CA VAL A 121 7.11 8.18 -6.19
C VAL A 121 7.63 8.97 -7.38
N THR A 122 8.24 8.30 -8.36
CA THR A 122 8.70 8.96 -9.59
C THR A 122 7.53 9.45 -10.45
N GLY A 123 6.40 8.77 -10.42
CA GLY A 123 5.15 9.19 -11.05
C GLY A 123 4.62 10.51 -10.51
N ALA A 124 4.75 10.77 -9.21
CA ALA A 124 4.44 12.07 -8.60
C ALA A 124 5.48 13.17 -8.95
N GLY A 125 6.63 12.78 -9.48
CA GLY A 125 7.77 13.68 -9.76
C GLY A 125 8.73 13.85 -8.58
N ALA A 126 8.52 13.10 -7.50
CA ALA A 126 9.38 13.09 -6.33
C ALA A 126 10.59 12.16 -6.50
N THR A 127 11.58 12.34 -5.62
CA THR A 127 12.80 11.53 -5.59
C THR A 127 12.61 10.29 -4.72
N SER A 128 12.89 9.12 -5.29
CA SER A 128 12.93 7.85 -4.56
C SER A 128 14.25 7.69 -3.81
N VAL A 129 14.22 7.79 -2.48
CA VAL A 129 15.36 7.49 -1.62
C VAL A 129 15.27 6.03 -1.17
N LYS A 130 15.94 5.17 -1.94
CA LYS A 130 15.92 3.71 -1.77
C LYS A 130 17.01 3.27 -0.81
N ILE A 131 16.63 2.79 0.38
CA ILE A 131 17.59 2.33 1.39
C ILE A 131 17.81 0.83 1.25
N PRO A 132 19.03 0.35 0.96
CA PRO A 132 19.30 -1.08 0.86
C PRO A 132 18.86 -1.83 2.11
N ASN A 133 18.13 -2.94 1.93
CA ASN A 133 17.89 -3.89 3.00
C ASN A 133 19.22 -4.48 3.49
N ARG A 134 19.21 -4.96 4.73
CA ARG A 134 20.30 -5.76 5.28
C ARG A 134 20.45 -7.08 4.52
N ALA A 135 21.57 -7.75 4.72
CA ALA A 135 21.89 -8.99 4.02
C ALA A 135 20.89 -10.14 4.27
N ASP A 136 20.20 -10.11 5.41
CA ASP A 136 19.12 -11.05 5.77
C ASP A 136 17.75 -10.67 5.18
N GLY A 137 17.68 -9.55 4.46
CA GLY A 137 16.47 -9.03 3.85
C GLY A 137 15.60 -8.18 4.77
N SER A 138 16.02 -7.92 6.02
CA SER A 138 15.35 -6.95 6.91
C SER A 138 15.57 -5.53 6.42
N HIS A 139 14.72 -4.61 6.86
CA HIS A 139 14.97 -3.18 6.65
C HIS A 139 16.23 -2.76 7.42
N ASP A 140 16.99 -1.82 6.85
CA ASP A 140 18.07 -1.16 7.56
C ASP A 140 17.57 0.17 8.15
N VAL A 141 16.88 0.09 9.29
CA VAL A 141 16.18 1.25 9.87
C VAL A 141 17.11 2.39 10.27
N ASP A 142 18.35 2.09 10.64
CA ASP A 142 19.35 3.11 10.97
C ASP A 142 19.71 3.93 9.73
N ALA A 143 19.98 3.25 8.60
CA ALA A 143 20.24 3.93 7.34
C ALA A 143 19.01 4.68 6.81
N MET A 144 17.79 4.22 7.13
CA MET A 144 16.56 4.96 6.82
C MET A 144 16.45 6.26 7.62
N ILE A 145 16.78 6.22 8.91
CA ILE A 145 16.78 7.39 9.78
C ILE A 145 17.84 8.39 9.33
N ASP A 146 19.06 7.92 9.04
CA ASP A 146 20.18 8.76 8.59
C ASP A 146 19.90 9.48 7.25
N ALA A 147 18.99 8.96 6.44
CA ALA A 147 18.61 9.56 5.16
C ALA A 147 17.58 10.70 5.28
N ILE A 148 16.93 10.86 6.44
CA ILE A 148 15.91 11.88 6.67
C ILE A 148 16.55 13.27 6.60
N ASN A 149 15.93 14.16 5.83
CA ASN A 149 16.37 15.55 5.66
C ASN A 149 15.18 16.49 5.38
N GLU A 150 15.45 17.77 5.12
CA GLU A 150 14.43 18.81 4.93
C GLU A 150 13.48 18.59 3.72
N ARG A 151 13.91 17.77 2.75
CA ARG A 151 13.13 17.39 1.57
C ARG A 151 12.27 16.15 1.81
N THR A 152 12.47 15.42 2.91
CA THR A 152 11.67 14.24 3.22
C THR A 152 10.21 14.63 3.47
N ARG A 153 9.29 13.96 2.78
CA ARG A 153 7.84 14.15 2.96
C ARG A 153 7.10 12.89 3.41
N LEU A 154 7.70 11.72 3.16
CA LEU A 154 7.13 10.43 3.53
C LEU A 154 8.23 9.40 3.76
N VAL A 155 8.08 8.62 4.83
CA VAL A 155 8.84 7.38 5.05
C VAL A 155 7.88 6.19 4.92
N ILE A 156 8.23 5.17 4.15
CA ILE A 156 7.42 3.96 3.98
C ILE A 156 8.11 2.78 4.67
N LEU A 157 7.38 2.12 5.58
CA LEU A 157 7.74 0.86 6.22
C LEU A 157 6.83 -0.25 5.68
N ASN A 158 7.40 -1.23 4.97
CA ASN A 158 6.62 -2.36 4.45
C ASN A 158 6.69 -3.57 5.38
N ASN A 159 5.58 -3.90 6.06
CA ASN A 159 5.55 -4.93 7.09
C ASN A 159 4.37 -5.92 6.94
N PRO A 160 4.62 -7.23 6.73
CA PRO A 160 5.89 -7.83 6.32
C PRO A 160 6.39 -7.33 4.96
N ASN A 161 7.71 -7.32 4.78
CA ASN A 161 8.33 -6.83 3.56
C ASN A 161 8.07 -7.76 2.36
N ASN A 162 7.81 -7.20 1.20
CA ASN A 162 7.76 -7.90 -0.08
C ASN A 162 8.90 -7.39 -0.96
N PRO A 163 9.88 -8.22 -1.40
CA PRO A 163 9.76 -9.67 -1.57
C PRO A 163 10.45 -10.54 -0.50
N THR A 164 11.12 -9.95 0.50
CA THR A 164 11.98 -10.73 1.41
C THR A 164 11.20 -11.49 2.48
N SER A 165 9.92 -11.18 2.67
CA SER A 165 9.07 -11.68 3.76
C SER A 165 9.55 -11.31 5.17
N ALA A 166 10.59 -10.48 5.28
CA ALA A 166 11.12 -10.06 6.57
C ALA A 166 10.08 -9.22 7.31
N GLN A 167 9.87 -9.54 8.59
CA GLN A 167 9.04 -8.74 9.46
C GLN A 167 9.83 -7.54 9.99
N LEU A 168 9.14 -6.42 10.18
CA LEU A 168 9.65 -5.29 10.94
C LEU A 168 9.32 -5.52 12.42
N SER A 169 10.31 -5.36 13.30
CA SER A 169 10.10 -5.44 14.74
C SER A 169 9.36 -4.19 15.23
N ASP A 170 8.60 -4.33 16.32
CA ASP A 170 7.94 -3.17 16.97
C ASP A 170 8.98 -2.14 17.45
N GLU A 171 10.12 -2.62 17.97
CA GLU A 171 11.25 -1.78 18.39
C GLU A 171 11.82 -0.97 17.22
N ASP A 172 12.10 -1.61 16.08
CA ASP A 172 12.63 -0.93 14.90
C ASP A 172 11.62 0.07 14.31
N ALA A 173 10.33 -0.29 14.28
CA ALA A 173 9.29 0.62 13.80
C ALA A 173 9.20 1.88 14.67
N ARG A 174 9.20 1.71 16.00
CA ARG A 174 9.20 2.82 16.97
C ARG A 174 10.46 3.66 16.87
N LYS A 175 11.62 3.04 16.68
CA LYS A 175 12.88 3.74 16.46
C LYS A 175 12.82 4.70 15.27
N VAL A 176 12.20 4.26 14.15
CA VAL A 176 11.96 5.14 13.01
C VAL A 176 10.97 6.24 13.37
N LEU A 177 9.84 5.90 13.98
CA LEU A 177 8.78 6.86 14.33
C LEU A 177 9.26 7.94 15.31
N ASP A 178 10.12 7.59 16.25
CA ASP A 178 10.71 8.53 17.23
C ASP A 178 11.75 9.47 16.58
N ALA A 179 12.36 9.05 15.47
CA ALA A 179 13.36 9.84 14.75
C ALA A 179 12.77 10.70 13.62
N VAL A 180 11.62 10.30 13.06
CA VAL A 180 10.93 11.04 12.00
C VAL A 180 10.32 12.34 12.58
N PRO A 181 10.56 13.51 11.98
CA PRO A 181 9.90 14.75 12.38
C PRO A 181 8.37 14.64 12.35
N SER A 182 7.69 15.27 13.31
CA SER A 182 6.23 15.14 13.48
C SER A 182 5.40 15.64 12.28
N ASP A 183 5.99 16.46 11.41
CA ASP A 183 5.38 16.99 10.18
C ASP A 183 5.64 16.11 8.94
N VAL A 184 6.39 15.01 9.09
CA VAL A 184 6.63 14.00 8.04
C VAL A 184 5.76 12.78 8.34
N LEU A 185 4.99 12.33 7.36
CA LEU A 185 4.15 11.14 7.51
C LEU A 185 4.99 9.86 7.44
N VAL A 186 4.53 8.82 8.14
CA VAL A 186 5.06 7.46 8.04
C VAL A 186 3.96 6.51 7.58
N LEU A 187 4.15 5.89 6.42
CA LEU A 187 3.26 4.86 5.90
C LEU A 187 3.70 3.49 6.41
N ILE A 188 2.82 2.77 7.09
CA ILE A 188 2.97 1.34 7.35
C ILE A 188 2.16 0.58 6.30
N ASP A 189 2.84 -0.01 5.31
CA ASP A 189 2.22 -0.86 4.28
C ASP A 189 2.11 -2.30 4.79
N GLU A 190 0.88 -2.66 5.15
CA GLU A 190 0.46 -3.90 5.78
C GLU A 190 -0.29 -4.84 4.82
N ALA A 191 0.10 -4.86 3.54
CA ALA A 191 -0.52 -5.73 2.54
C ALA A 191 -0.55 -7.24 2.92
N TYR A 192 0.35 -7.69 3.82
CA TYR A 192 0.47 -9.07 4.26
C TYR A 192 0.24 -9.28 5.77
N VAL A 193 -0.32 -8.29 6.49
CA VAL A 193 -0.47 -8.37 7.97
C VAL A 193 -1.26 -9.59 8.43
N GLN A 194 -2.25 -10.06 7.66
CA GLN A 194 -3.04 -11.24 8.05
C GLN A 194 -2.25 -12.56 8.00
N PHE A 195 -1.05 -12.56 7.40
CA PHE A 195 -0.13 -13.69 7.42
C PHE A 195 0.95 -13.55 8.51
N ASN A 196 1.04 -12.39 9.17
CA ASN A 196 2.07 -12.11 10.15
C ASN A 196 1.68 -12.63 11.54
N ASN A 197 2.20 -13.80 11.91
CA ASN A 197 1.99 -14.41 13.22
C ASN A 197 3.22 -14.30 14.15
N ALA A 198 4.25 -13.56 13.72
CA ALA A 198 5.49 -13.41 14.50
C ALA A 198 5.23 -12.56 15.75
N LYS A 199 5.82 -12.95 16.88
CA LYS A 199 5.78 -12.14 18.11
C LYS A 199 6.76 -10.98 18.00
N GLY A 200 6.42 -9.84 18.59
CA GLY A 200 7.30 -8.65 18.63
C GLY A 200 7.44 -7.91 17.30
N THR A 201 6.59 -8.22 16.31
CA THR A 201 6.49 -7.45 15.08
C THR A 201 5.62 -6.21 15.29
N ALA A 202 5.88 -5.15 14.53
CA ALA A 202 5.05 -3.96 14.52
C ALA A 202 3.60 -4.27 14.10
N ASP A 203 2.65 -3.66 14.80
CA ASP A 203 1.23 -3.58 14.44
C ASP A 203 0.93 -2.14 14.03
N GLY A 204 0.65 -1.91 12.74
CA GLY A 204 0.41 -0.58 12.20
C GLY A 204 -0.74 0.14 12.89
N MET A 205 -1.81 -0.57 13.28
CA MET A 205 -2.96 0.02 13.96
C MET A 205 -2.67 0.36 15.42
N GLN A 206 -1.79 -0.39 16.08
CA GLN A 206 -1.27 0.01 17.38
C GLN A 206 -0.43 1.29 17.25
N LEU A 207 0.53 1.31 16.33
CA LEU A 207 1.41 2.46 16.09
C LEU A 207 0.60 3.70 15.70
N TYR A 208 -0.42 3.57 14.86
CA TYR A 208 -1.33 4.66 14.50
C TYR A 208 -2.02 5.33 15.70
N ARG A 209 -2.39 4.55 16.73
CA ARG A 209 -3.03 5.10 17.94
C ARG A 209 -2.05 5.87 18.82
N GLU A 210 -0.76 5.61 18.66
CA GLU A 210 0.31 6.20 19.49
C GLU A 210 1.02 7.36 18.77
N TYR A 211 1.08 7.33 17.44
CA TYR A 211 1.80 8.29 16.60
C TYR A 211 0.86 8.95 15.58
N PRO A 212 0.59 10.27 15.69
CA PRO A 212 -0.41 10.95 14.88
C PRO A 212 -0.01 11.11 13.39
N ASN A 213 1.27 10.97 13.06
CA ASN A 213 1.80 11.05 11.69
C ASN A 213 1.82 9.69 10.97
N VAL A 214 1.27 8.63 11.58
CA VAL A 214 1.18 7.30 10.95
C VAL A 214 -0.04 7.20 10.04
N VAL A 215 0.17 6.60 8.88
CA VAL A 215 -0.89 6.12 7.98
C VAL A 215 -0.68 4.62 7.75
N VAL A 216 -1.72 3.82 7.91
CA VAL A 216 -1.66 2.36 7.70
C VAL A 216 -2.38 2.03 6.40
N ALA A 217 -1.75 1.29 5.49
CA ALA A 217 -2.41 0.80 4.28
C ALA A 217 -2.56 -0.72 4.29
N GLN A 218 -3.76 -1.22 3.97
CA GLN A 218 -4.05 -2.65 3.87
C GLN A 218 -4.86 -2.95 2.59
N THR A 219 -4.96 -4.24 2.24
CA THR A 219 -5.64 -4.67 1.01
C THR A 219 -6.50 -5.91 1.20
N PHE A 220 -7.59 -5.98 0.43
CA PHE A 220 -8.37 -7.20 0.24
C PHE A 220 -7.77 -8.16 -0.80
N SER A 221 -6.68 -7.76 -1.46
CA SER A 221 -6.12 -8.54 -2.57
C SER A 221 -5.44 -9.84 -2.15
N LYS A 222 -4.93 -9.91 -0.91
CA LYS A 222 -4.05 -10.98 -0.44
C LYS A 222 -4.84 -12.02 0.36
N ALA A 223 -4.83 -11.96 1.69
CA ALA A 223 -5.48 -12.96 2.53
C ALA A 223 -6.97 -13.14 2.22
N TYR A 224 -7.68 -12.05 1.89
CA TYR A 224 -9.11 -12.11 1.56
C TYR A 224 -9.41 -12.69 0.16
N GLY A 225 -8.40 -12.88 -0.70
CA GLY A 225 -8.59 -13.49 -2.02
C GLY A 225 -9.37 -12.61 -3.03
N LEU A 226 -9.45 -11.30 -2.82
CA LEU A 226 -10.24 -10.38 -3.65
C LEU A 226 -9.37 -9.55 -4.59
N ALA A 227 -8.25 -10.11 -5.08
CA ALA A 227 -7.29 -9.41 -5.94
C ALA A 227 -7.95 -8.80 -7.18
N GLY A 228 -8.94 -9.48 -7.78
CA GLY A 228 -9.67 -9.01 -8.95
C GLY A 228 -10.68 -7.88 -8.68
N LEU A 229 -11.17 -7.73 -7.44
CA LEU A 229 -12.14 -6.68 -7.09
C LEU A 229 -11.51 -5.30 -6.87
N ARG A 230 -10.18 -5.25 -6.75
CA ARG A 230 -9.42 -4.01 -6.60
C ARG A 230 -9.90 -3.16 -5.42
N ILE A 231 -9.85 -3.70 -4.21
CA ILE A 231 -10.20 -2.95 -2.99
C ILE A 231 -9.02 -2.90 -2.03
N GLY A 232 -8.63 -1.71 -1.64
CA GLY A 232 -7.69 -1.43 -0.55
C GLY A 232 -8.13 -0.20 0.22
N TYR A 233 -7.50 0.02 1.37
CA TYR A 233 -7.84 1.13 2.23
C TYR A 233 -6.61 1.63 2.98
N ALA A 234 -6.66 2.89 3.41
CA ALA A 234 -5.78 3.40 4.44
C ALA A 234 -6.57 3.92 5.63
N ILE A 235 -5.91 3.88 6.78
CA ILE A 235 -6.35 4.49 8.02
C ILE A 235 -5.31 5.50 8.44
N GLY A 236 -5.73 6.74 8.71
CA GLY A 236 -4.85 7.85 9.06
C GLY A 236 -5.65 8.99 9.69
N ALA A 237 -4.96 10.03 10.15
CA ALA A 237 -5.61 11.22 10.69
C ALA A 237 -6.63 11.81 9.68
N ALA A 238 -7.75 12.33 10.19
CA ALA A 238 -8.88 12.74 9.34
C ALA A 238 -8.53 13.82 8.31
N ASP A 239 -7.63 14.74 8.65
CA ASP A 239 -7.14 15.79 7.76
C ASP A 239 -6.23 15.24 6.65
N VAL A 240 -5.37 14.26 6.97
CA VAL A 240 -4.57 13.50 5.99
C VAL A 240 -5.50 12.76 5.03
N VAL A 241 -6.50 12.05 5.56
CA VAL A 241 -7.49 11.29 4.78
C VAL A 241 -8.31 12.22 3.88
N ASP A 242 -8.72 13.38 4.37
CA ASP A 242 -9.38 14.41 3.55
C ASP A 242 -8.45 14.97 2.47
N GLY A 243 -7.15 15.06 2.74
CA GLY A 243 -6.13 15.36 1.75
C GLY A 243 -6.07 14.30 0.63
N MET A 244 -5.98 13.02 1.00
CA MET A 244 -5.90 11.90 0.05
C MET A 244 -7.12 11.87 -0.88
N ARG A 245 -8.31 12.18 -0.35
CA ARG A 245 -9.56 12.26 -1.15
C ARG A 245 -9.53 13.34 -2.23
N LYS A 246 -8.68 14.37 -2.13
CA LYS A 246 -8.56 15.43 -3.15
C LYS A 246 -7.87 14.95 -4.42
N VAL A 247 -7.02 13.95 -4.31
CA VAL A 247 -6.24 13.37 -5.44
C VAL A 247 -6.77 12.00 -5.87
N ALA A 248 -7.78 11.48 -5.17
CA ALA A 248 -8.46 10.25 -5.55
C ALA A 248 -9.12 10.37 -6.92
N VAL A 249 -9.01 9.32 -7.74
CA VAL A 249 -9.72 9.26 -9.01
C VAL A 249 -11.23 9.21 -8.72
N PRO A 250 -12.04 10.07 -9.35
CA PRO A 250 -13.49 9.93 -9.24
C PRO A 250 -13.94 8.59 -9.83
N PHE A 251 -14.80 7.89 -9.09
CA PHE A 251 -15.58 6.70 -9.47
C PHE A 251 -14.83 5.44 -9.98
#